data_AF-A0A538EP92-F1
#
_entry.id   AF-A0A538EP92-F1
#
_cell.length_a   1.000
_cell.length_b   1.000
_cell.length_c   1.000
_cell.angle_alpha   90.00
_cell.angle_beta   90.00
_cell.angle_gamma   90.00
#
_symmetry.space_group_name_H-M   'P 1'
#
loop_
_entity.id
_entity.type
_entity.pdbx_description
1 polymer ?
#
loop_
_entity_poly.entity_id
_entity_poly.type
_entity_poly.pdbx_seq_one_letter_code
_entity_poly.pdbx_strand_id
1 'polypeptide(L)'
;MSPELWVPGAAEPSLDGFVERIHRQIEEYTATHTADRSHVEVELAGGERLMLQSLSSAPGYGFLTLSVEGEQLIVPIGSIRRITLGPADEDRKPGFALPERKGAEPAA
;
A
#
# COMPACT_ATOMS: atom_id res chain seq x y z
N MET A 1 -15.82 13.97 33.42
CA MET A 1 -16.11 13.19 32.23
C MET A 1 -14.81 12.54 31.80
N SER A 2 -14.68 11.23 31.96
CA SER A 2 -13.51 10.48 31.51
C SER A 2 -13.54 10.40 29.99
N PRO A 3 -12.42 10.61 29.27
CA PRO A 3 -12.39 10.35 27.84
C PRO A 3 -12.67 8.86 27.63
N GLU A 4 -13.63 8.52 26.78
CA GLU A 4 -13.85 7.15 26.34
C GLU A 4 -12.56 6.67 25.67
N LEU A 5 -11.80 5.84 26.40
CA LEU A 5 -10.66 5.12 25.87
C LEU A 5 -11.24 4.17 24.82
N TRP A 6 -11.08 4.49 23.55
CA TRP A 6 -11.49 3.62 22.47
C TRP A 6 -10.78 2.28 22.63
N VAL A 7 -11.53 1.21 22.91
CA VAL A 7 -11.02 -0.15 23.00
C VAL A 7 -11.50 -0.90 21.75
N PRO A 8 -10.61 -1.23 20.81
CA PRO A 8 -11.01 -1.99 19.63
C PRO A 8 -11.53 -3.38 20.05
N GLY A 9 -12.80 -3.64 19.76
CA GLY A 9 -13.42 -4.94 19.98
C GLY A 9 -12.97 -5.93 18.91
N ALA A 10 -12.22 -6.97 19.30
CA ALA A 10 -12.11 -8.34 18.78
C ALA A 10 -12.12 -8.64 17.24
N ALA A 11 -12.11 -7.65 16.36
CA ALA A 11 -11.97 -7.74 14.92
C ALA A 11 -11.33 -6.44 14.41
N GLU A 12 -10.10 -6.16 14.86
CA GLU A 12 -9.33 -5.05 14.33
C GLU A 12 -9.05 -5.30 12.84
N PRO A 13 -9.20 -4.30 11.95
CA PRO A 13 -8.69 -4.43 10.60
C PRO A 13 -7.20 -4.76 10.70
N SER A 14 -6.82 -5.98 10.29
CA SER A 14 -5.43 -6.39 10.30
C SER A 14 -4.65 -5.51 9.34
N LEU A 15 -3.36 -5.33 9.63
CA LEU A 15 -2.46 -4.63 8.71
C LEU A 15 -2.47 -5.29 7.33
N ASP A 16 -2.55 -6.61 7.28
CA ASP A 16 -2.70 -7.36 6.02
C ASP A 16 -3.99 -7.00 5.29
N GLY A 17 -5.13 -6.92 5.98
CA GLY A 17 -6.41 -6.50 5.38
C GLY A 17 -6.39 -5.06 4.87
N PHE A 18 -5.64 -4.16 5.52
CA PHE A 18 -5.41 -2.81 5.04
C PHE A 18 -4.59 -2.81 3.74
N VAL A 19 -3.49 -3.57 3.70
CA VAL A 19 -2.63 -3.75 2.52
C VAL A 19 -3.43 -4.34 1.35
N GLU A 20 -4.20 -5.40 1.59
CA GLU A 20 -5.08 -6.03 0.60
C GLU A 20 -6.10 -5.03 0.02
N ARG A 21 -6.69 -4.19 0.88
CA ARG A 21 -7.63 -3.16 0.43
C ARG A 21 -6.96 -2.13 -0.49
N ILE A 22 -5.73 -1.70 -0.16
CA ILE A 22 -4.96 -0.78 -1.02
C ILE A 22 -4.67 -1.44 -2.36
N HIS A 23 -4.19 -2.69 -2.35
CA HIS A 23 -3.90 -3.43 -3.59
C HIS A 23 -5.12 -3.54 -4.48
N ARG A 24 -6.29 -3.87 -3.91
CA ARG A 24 -7.54 -3.91 -4.67
C ARG A 24 -7.90 -2.55 -5.28
N GLN A 25 -7.75 -1.46 -4.53
CA GLN A 25 -8.04 -0.12 -5.04
C GLN A 25 -7.07 0.30 -6.16
N ILE A 26 -5.81 -0.13 -6.11
CA ILE A 26 -4.83 0.08 -7.19
C ILE A 26 -5.19 -0.75 -8.42
N GLU A 27 -5.58 -2.03 -8.25
CA GLU A 27 -6.03 -2.91 -9.33
C GLU A 27 -7.26 -2.30 -10.04
N GLU A 28 -8.28 -1.89 -9.28
CA GLU A 28 -9.49 -1.25 -9.79
C GLU A 28 -9.18 0.07 -10.53
N TYR A 29 -8.32 0.92 -9.97
CA TYR A 29 -7.92 2.18 -10.62
C TYR A 29 -7.17 1.92 -11.94
N THR A 30 -6.23 0.98 -11.94
CA THR A 30 -5.44 0.61 -13.12
C THR A 30 -6.36 0.09 -14.24
N ALA A 31 -7.27 -0.83 -13.89
CA ALA A 31 -8.22 -1.41 -14.83
C ALA A 31 -9.19 -0.36 -15.42
N THR A 32 -9.69 0.56 -14.61
CA THR A 32 -10.64 1.60 -15.06
C THR A 32 -10.01 2.64 -15.99
N HIS A 33 -8.70 2.88 -15.88
CA HIS A 33 -7.99 3.87 -16.70
C HIS A 33 -7.31 3.27 -17.94
N THR A 34 -7.52 1.97 -18.22
CA THR A 34 -6.89 1.25 -19.36
C THR A 34 -5.37 1.45 -19.41
N ALA A 35 -4.73 1.56 -18.23
CA ALA A 35 -3.29 1.71 -18.13
C ALA A 35 -2.65 0.34 -17.84
N ASP A 36 -1.49 0.06 -18.42
CA ASP A 36 -0.74 -1.16 -18.10
C ASP A 36 -0.26 -1.17 -16.64
N ARG A 37 -0.02 0.02 -16.08
CA ARG A 37 0.41 0.25 -14.71
C ARG A 37 -0.06 1.62 -14.23
N SER A 38 -0.22 1.78 -12.91
CA SER A 38 -0.56 3.06 -12.28
C SER A 38 0.64 3.70 -11.60
N HIS A 39 0.67 5.04 -11.61
CA HIS A 39 1.56 5.79 -10.74
C HIS A 39 0.97 5.79 -9.33
N VAL A 40 1.76 5.36 -8.34
CA VAL A 40 1.37 5.36 -6.93
C VAL A 40 2.40 6.16 -6.14
N GLU A 41 1.93 7.19 -5.44
CA GLU A 41 2.76 8.07 -4.60
C GLU A 41 2.34 7.93 -3.14
N VAL A 42 3.31 7.85 -2.25
CA VAL A 42 3.11 7.87 -0.80
C VAL A 42 3.64 9.18 -0.25
N GLU A 43 2.78 9.94 0.43
CA GLU A 43 3.17 11.10 1.21
C GLU A 43 3.34 10.69 2.67
N LEU A 44 4.53 10.90 3.23
CA LEU A 44 4.83 10.70 4.64
C LEU A 44 4.40 11.92 5.47
N ALA A 45 4.22 11.74 6.78
CA ALA A 45 3.83 12.81 7.71
C ALA A 45 4.84 13.98 7.72
N GLY A 46 6.11 13.72 7.39
CA GLY A 46 7.15 14.73 7.21
C GLY A 46 7.02 15.57 5.92
N GLY A 47 6.05 15.26 5.05
CA GLY A 47 5.82 15.94 3.76
C GLY A 47 6.63 15.36 2.60
N GLU A 48 7.52 14.41 2.86
CA GLU A 48 8.25 13.66 1.84
C GLU A 48 7.28 12.84 0.98
N ARG A 49 7.54 12.80 -0.32
CA ARG A 49 6.73 12.07 -1.31
C ARG A 49 7.60 11.06 -2.02
N LEU A 50 7.18 9.80 -1.94
CA LEU A 50 7.92 8.66 -2.46
C LEU A 50 7.13 8.00 -3.58
N MET A 51 7.80 7.71 -4.68
CA MET A 51 7.20 6.96 -5.77
C MET A 51 7.26 5.47 -5.45
N LEU A 52 6.08 4.88 -5.24
CA LEU A 52 5.93 3.54 -4.69
C LEU A 52 5.99 2.49 -5.79
N GLN A 53 6.83 1.48 -5.59
CA GLN A 53 6.96 0.32 -6.47
C GLN A 53 6.24 -0.92 -5.94
N SER A 54 6.19 -1.11 -4.63
CA SER A 54 5.36 -2.15 -4.02
C SER A 54 5.10 -1.82 -2.56
N LEU A 55 4.06 -2.43 -2.01
CA LEU A 55 3.65 -2.26 -0.62
C LEU A 55 3.37 -3.63 0.00
N SER A 56 3.87 -3.86 1.21
CA SER A 56 3.51 -5.04 1.98
C SER A 56 3.45 -4.73 3.47
N SER A 57 2.74 -5.58 4.21
CA SER A 57 2.81 -5.60 5.66
C SER A 57 4.21 -6.06 6.09
N ALA A 58 4.84 -5.30 6.98
CA ALA A 58 6.04 -5.78 7.66
C ALA A 58 5.60 -6.61 8.89
N PRO A 59 6.32 -7.69 9.23
CA PRO A 59 6.05 -8.44 10.46
C PRO A 59 6.17 -7.54 11.70
N GLY A 60 5.13 -7.50 12.55
CA GLY A 60 5.17 -6.81 13.85
C GLY A 60 4.04 -5.80 14.09
N TYR A 61 4.36 -4.71 14.80
CA TYR A 61 3.41 -3.76 15.43
C TYR A 61 2.99 -2.59 14.51
N GLY A 62 2.50 -2.86 13.30
CA GLY A 62 1.94 -1.79 12.44
C GLY A 62 2.97 -1.04 11.59
N PHE A 63 3.89 -1.77 10.97
CA PHE A 63 4.87 -1.24 10.03
C PHE A 63 4.57 -1.71 8.60
N LEU A 64 4.78 -0.85 7.62
CA LEU A 64 4.69 -1.19 6.20
C LEU A 64 6.09 -1.25 5.60
N THR A 65 6.31 -2.21 4.73
CA THR A 65 7.46 -2.24 3.84
C THR A 65 7.06 -1.58 2.52
N LEU A 66 7.75 -0.50 2.17
CA LEU A 66 7.61 0.23 0.92
C LEU A 66 8.84 -0.08 0.06
N SER A 67 8.65 -0.51 -1.19
CA SER A 67 9.76 -0.52 -2.15
C SER A 67 9.72 0.77 -2.95
N VAL A 68 10.81 1.53 -2.96
CA VAL A 68 10.95 2.84 -3.61
C VAL A 68 12.32 2.90 -4.28
N GLU A 69 12.38 3.24 -5.57
CA GLU A 69 13.64 3.40 -6.33
C GLU A 69 14.67 2.25 -6.18
N GLY A 70 14.22 1.01 -5.97
CA GLY A 70 15.10 -0.16 -5.75
C GLY A 70 15.58 -0.34 -4.31
N GLU A 71 15.16 0.52 -3.38
CA GLU A 71 15.38 0.42 -1.94
C GLU A 71 14.11 -0.05 -1.21
N GLN A 72 14.28 -0.63 -0.02
CA GLN A 72 13.18 -1.01 0.85
C GLN A 72 13.19 -0.16 2.12
N LEU A 73 12.05 0.49 2.39
CA LEU A 73 11.84 1.31 3.58
C LEU A 73 10.80 0.63 4.48
N ILE A 74 11.12 0.47 5.75
CA ILE A 74 10.16 0.00 6.76
C ILE A 74 9.70 1.21 7.55
N VAL A 75 8.43 1.57 7.41
CA VAL A 75 7.85 2.77 8.03
C VAL A 75 6.66 2.43 8.92
N PRO A 76 6.44 3.13 10.04
CA PRO A 76 5.21 2.98 10.81
C PRO A 76 4.00 3.38 9.96
N ILE A 77 2.88 2.65 10.06
CA ILE A 77 1.65 2.98 9.32
C ILE A 77 1.16 4.41 9.64
N GLY A 78 1.32 4.86 10.90
CA GLY A 78 0.96 6.21 11.32
C GLY A 78 1.82 7.32 10.69
N SER A 79 2.92 6.96 10.01
CA SER A 79 3.74 7.91 9.25
C SER A 79 3.19 8.15 7.85
N ILE A 80 2.26 7.33 7.36
CA ILE A 80 1.62 7.54 6.05
C ILE A 80 0.55 8.61 6.20
N ARG A 81 0.74 9.73 5.50
CA ARG A 81 -0.24 10.81 5.43
C ARG A 81 -1.27 10.57 4.35
N ARG A 82 -0.83 10.12 3.16
CA ARG A 82 -1.69 9.94 1.99
C ARG A 82 -1.06 8.97 0.99
N ILE A 83 -1.92 8.23 0.27
CA ILE A 83 -1.55 7.46 -0.91
C ILE A 83 -2.33 8.03 -2.10
N THR A 84 -1.64 8.42 -3.16
CA THR A 84 -2.23 9.02 -4.36
C THR A 84 -2.06 8.05 -5.53
N LEU A 85 -3.14 7.82 -6.28
CA LEU A 85 -3.12 7.09 -7.54
C LEU A 85 -3.26 8.07 -8.70
N GLY A 86 -2.49 7.87 -9.75
CA GLY A 86 -2.57 8.67 -10.97
C GLY A 86 -2.25 7.85 -12.22
N PRO A 87 -2.57 8.37 -13.41
CA PRO A 87 -2.15 7.73 -14.65
C PRO A 87 -0.63 7.66 -14.72
N ALA A 88 -0.11 6.53 -15.19
CA ALA A 88 1.29 6.41 -15.57
C ALA A 88 1.49 7.06 -16.95
N ASP A 89 1.67 8.36 -16.96
CA ASP A 89 2.04 9.10 -18.18
C ASP A 89 3.55 8.99 -18.45
N GLU A 90 4.03 9.31 -19.65
CA GLU A 90 5.45 9.11 -20.03
C GLU A 90 6.45 9.86 -19.11
N ASP A 91 6.03 11.00 -18.52
CA ASP A 91 6.82 11.75 -17.53
C ASP A 91 6.81 11.11 -16.12
N ARG A 92 5.86 10.19 -15.86
CA ARG A 92 5.66 9.48 -14.59
C ARG A 92 5.84 8.00 -14.81
N LYS A 93 7.09 7.55 -14.78
CA LYS A 93 7.44 6.12 -14.91
C LYS A 93 6.49 5.26 -14.05
N PRO A 94 5.82 4.23 -14.60
CA PRO A 94 4.95 3.38 -13.81
C PRO A 94 5.77 2.53 -12.83
N GLY A 95 5.66 2.84 -11.55
CA GLY A 95 6.46 2.20 -10.50
C GLY A 95 5.80 0.97 -9.90
N PHE A 96 4.47 0.98 -9.73
CA PHE A 96 3.82 0.03 -8.83
C PHE A 96 3.58 -1.35 -9.46
N ALA A 97 3.99 -2.40 -8.75
CA ALA A 97 3.78 -3.80 -9.09
C ALA A 97 2.91 -4.44 -8.00
N LEU A 98 1.79 -5.03 -8.41
CA LEU A 98 0.97 -5.87 -7.54
C LEU A 98 1.72 -7.19 -7.26
N PRO A 99 1.60 -7.77 -6.06
CA PRO A 99 2.16 -9.09 -5.80
C PRO A 99 1.54 -10.12 -6.74
N GLU A 100 2.35 -11.05 -7.27
CA GLU A 100 1.83 -12.17 -8.06
C GLU A 100 0.86 -12.97 -7.16
N ARG A 101 -0.40 -13.15 -7.58
CA ARG A 101 -1.33 -14.03 -6.87
C ARG A 101 -0.67 -15.40 -6.79
N LYS A 102 -0.29 -15.84 -5.58
CA LYS A 102 0.27 -17.17 -5.35
C LYS A 102 -0.73 -18.18 -5.91
N GLY A 103 -0.45 -18.72 -7.09
CA GLY A 103 -1.29 -19.70 -7.75
C GLY A 103 -1.51 -20.86 -6.80
N ALA A 104 -2.75 -21.37 -6.77
CA ALA A 104 -3.09 -22.60 -6.07
C ALA A 104 -2.02 -23.66 -6.39
N GLU A 105 -1.32 -24.10 -5.35
CA GLU A 105 -0.38 -25.21 -5.43
C GLU A 105 -1.15 -26.42 -5.99
N PRO A 106 -0.71 -27.05 -7.10
CA PRO A 106 -1.40 -28.22 -7.61
C PRO A 106 -1.27 -29.33 -6.57
N ALA A 107 -2.41 -29.76 -6.03
CA ALA A 107 -2.48 -30.94 -5.18
C ALA A 107 -1.91 -32.13 -5.96
N ALA A 108 -0.83 -32.71 -5.42
CA ALA A 108 -0.25 -33.96 -5.89
C ALA A 108 -1.14 -35.16 -5.53
#